data_AF-A0AAN8P5S0-F1
#
_entry.id   AF-A0AAN8P5S0-F1
#
_cell.length_a   1.000
_cell.length_b   1.000
_cell.length_c   1.000
_cell.angle_alpha   90.00
_cell.angle_beta   90.00
_cell.angle_gamma   90.00
#
_symmetry.space_group_name_H-M   'P 1'
#
loop_
_entity.id
_entity.type
_entity.pdbx_description
1 polymer ?
#
loop_
_entity_poly.entity_id
_entity_poly.type
_entity_poly.pdbx_seq_one_letter_code
_entity_poly.pdbx_strand_id
1 'polypeptide(L)'
;MNFGQGYYLLDCVLKLRQTRGSFGLSDLPVFPTCRIVFPRKLPDSSSKHKDGLLIELTRLNVPCSGGGFIQFVEDSVNNNSEQVFNAPKKLCGKLEELNVVERKLYFPSLSESKRPYLLVHKSPMFSLNYHLVDYCYNVTFISRNGSLVLNPVKNLLCHFRVHLPYGNRVLLRLQMGEDKQVSTTENYNENAQNEDNLTKLKVNSSSNQANHSNWNSLKRLTSVGNGQNVAQTRLWEEKKSGDCDGLRVVVWDGSLTWNHCSRHGDPKRDIQVSSRENVVTIKIAARTTSPEFSGYPVVKFWYHAEPVTSLVGTCDFGEVLVKQFCVSSVHVELNWDAAEEFCGKRGGHLASIRDETSQNAIDNLLIYR
;
A
#
# COMPACT_ATOMS: atom_id res chain seq x y z
N MET A 1 14.34 29.95 -53.38
CA MET A 1 15.47 29.58 -52.48
C MET A 1 15.42 30.57 -51.32
N ASN A 2 14.78 30.22 -50.19
CA ASN A 2 15.40 29.68 -48.96
C ASN A 2 16.72 30.41 -48.61
N PHE A 3 16.90 30.96 -47.41
CA PHE A 3 16.63 30.33 -46.11
C PHE A 3 16.06 31.28 -45.06
N GLY A 4 14.98 30.84 -44.40
CA GLY A 4 14.64 31.29 -43.06
C GLY A 4 15.42 30.48 -42.02
N GLN A 5 15.95 31.16 -41.02
CA GLN A 5 16.40 30.58 -39.76
C GLN A 5 15.76 31.38 -38.62
N GLY A 6 14.50 31.06 -38.32
CA GLY A 6 13.89 31.41 -37.05
C GLY A 6 14.27 30.34 -36.04
N TYR A 7 15.20 30.66 -35.15
CA TYR A 7 15.42 29.86 -33.95
C TYR A 7 14.25 30.12 -32.99
N TYR A 8 13.33 29.15 -32.86
CA TYR A 8 12.36 29.14 -31.75
C TYR A 8 12.56 27.87 -30.92
N LEU A 9 13.41 27.96 -29.91
CA LEU A 9 13.48 26.99 -28.83
C LEU A 9 13.37 27.77 -27.52
N LEU A 10 12.17 27.80 -26.96
CA LEU A 10 11.94 28.19 -25.58
C LEU A 10 11.03 27.13 -24.98
N ASP A 11 11.64 26.02 -24.54
CA ASP A 11 10.94 24.98 -23.81
C ASP A 11 10.35 25.57 -22.52
N CYS A 12 9.04 25.46 -22.34
CA CYS A 12 8.39 25.86 -21.10
C CYS A 12 8.64 24.79 -20.03
N VAL A 13 9.57 25.06 -19.10
CA VAL A 13 9.86 24.17 -17.97
C VAL A 13 9.66 24.92 -16.65
N LEU A 14 8.65 24.53 -15.86
CA LEU A 14 8.39 25.08 -14.54
C LEU A 14 8.84 24.12 -13.46
N LYS A 15 9.58 24.59 -12.47
CA LYS A 15 10.03 23.80 -11.32
C LYS A 15 9.33 24.28 -10.07
N LEU A 16 8.48 23.44 -9.50
CA LEU A 16 7.78 23.74 -8.26
C LEU A 16 8.75 23.64 -7.08
N ARG A 17 8.76 24.65 -6.20
CA ARG A 17 9.67 24.73 -5.06
C ARG A 17 9.05 24.32 -3.73
N GLN A 18 7.77 24.65 -3.54
CA GLN A 18 7.08 24.35 -2.29
C GLN A 18 6.82 22.86 -2.20
N THR A 19 6.93 22.24 -1.02
CA THR A 19 6.67 20.81 -0.84
C THR A 19 5.18 20.45 -0.86
N ARG A 20 4.31 21.46 -0.87
CA ARG A 20 2.86 21.35 -1.00
C ARG A 20 2.31 22.59 -1.69
N GLY A 21 1.21 22.45 -2.42
CA GLY A 21 0.52 23.59 -3.01
C GLY A 21 -0.60 23.19 -3.96
N SER A 22 -1.20 24.21 -4.57
CA SER A 22 -2.14 24.06 -5.68
C SER A 22 -1.50 24.63 -6.94
N PHE A 23 -1.85 24.06 -8.09
CA PHE A 23 -1.30 24.45 -9.39
C PHE A 23 -2.36 24.23 -10.49
N GLY A 24 -2.47 25.15 -11.43
CA GLY A 24 -3.41 25.04 -12.55
C GLY A 24 -3.03 25.85 -13.77
N LEU A 25 -3.93 25.92 -14.75
CA LEU A 25 -3.69 26.64 -16.01
C LEU A 25 -3.35 28.12 -15.79
N SER A 26 -3.96 28.77 -14.79
CA SER A 26 -3.72 30.19 -14.48
C SER A 26 -2.28 30.50 -14.07
N ASP A 27 -1.53 29.48 -13.62
CA ASP A 27 -0.16 29.61 -13.17
C ASP A 27 0.86 29.36 -14.30
N LEU A 28 0.37 28.98 -15.48
CA LEU A 28 1.21 28.65 -16.63
C LEU A 28 1.44 29.88 -17.52
N PRO A 29 2.69 30.08 -18.00
CA PRO A 29 2.93 31.04 -19.06
C PRO A 29 2.29 30.56 -20.37
N VAL A 30 2.05 31.48 -21.30
CA VAL A 30 1.42 31.17 -22.58
C VAL A 30 2.40 30.43 -23.49
N PHE A 31 2.34 29.09 -23.46
CA PHE A 31 3.14 28.20 -24.28
C PHE A 31 2.31 27.02 -24.78
N PRO A 32 2.61 26.46 -25.97
CA PRO A 32 1.88 25.33 -26.54
C PRO A 32 2.06 24.06 -25.71
N THR A 33 3.23 23.88 -25.09
CA THR A 33 3.55 22.73 -24.25
C THR A 33 4.40 23.19 -23.09
N CYS A 34 4.04 22.79 -21.86
CA CYS A 34 4.81 23.03 -20.66
C CYS A 34 5.11 21.74 -19.90
N ARG A 35 6.33 21.61 -19.40
CA ARG A 35 6.78 20.55 -18.50
C ARG A 35 6.89 21.10 -17.08
N ILE A 36 6.16 20.51 -16.15
CA ILE A 36 6.13 20.93 -14.74
C ILE A 36 6.79 19.86 -13.90
N VAL A 37 7.89 20.23 -13.26
CA VAL A 37 8.68 19.36 -12.40
C VAL A 37 8.28 19.59 -10.95
N PHE A 38 7.88 18.52 -10.28
CA PHE A 38 7.47 18.54 -8.87
C PHE A 38 8.67 18.72 -7.93
N PRO A 39 8.44 19.27 -6.71
CA PRO A 39 9.50 19.42 -5.71
C PRO A 39 10.06 18.05 -5.28
N ARG A 40 11.25 18.08 -4.70
CA ARG A 40 11.80 16.97 -3.90
C ARG A 40 12.47 17.56 -2.67
N LYS A 41 12.49 16.84 -1.55
CA LYS A 41 13.48 17.18 -0.51
C LYS A 41 14.86 16.83 -1.06
N LEU A 42 15.82 17.72 -0.82
CA LEU A 42 17.22 17.36 -1.03
C LEU A 42 17.54 16.21 -0.07
N PRO A 43 18.27 15.17 -0.52
CA PRO A 43 18.63 14.08 0.36
C PRO A 43 19.41 14.66 1.54
N ASP A 44 18.82 14.59 2.73
CA ASP A 44 19.59 14.77 3.94
C ASP A 44 20.52 13.57 4.05
N SER A 45 21.79 13.83 4.38
CA SER A 45 22.85 12.82 4.55
C SER A 45 22.47 11.65 5.49
N SER A 46 21.43 11.83 6.30
CA SER A 46 20.88 10.86 7.24
C SER A 46 19.69 10.03 6.71
N SER A 47 18.99 10.47 5.65
CA SER A 47 17.75 9.82 5.20
C SER A 47 17.98 8.93 3.97
N LYS A 48 18.00 7.61 4.17
CA LYS A 48 17.98 6.62 3.08
C LYS A 48 16.62 6.57 2.34
N HIS A 49 15.58 7.14 2.93
CA HIS A 49 14.22 7.06 2.42
C HIS A 49 13.92 8.22 1.47
N LYS A 50 13.39 7.90 0.30
CA LYS A 50 12.97 8.88 -0.72
C LYS A 50 11.51 9.23 -0.47
N ASP A 51 11.18 10.51 -0.34
CA ASP A 51 9.79 10.95 -0.23
C ASP A 51 8.95 10.43 -1.42
N GLY A 52 7.66 10.27 -1.18
CA GLY A 52 6.66 10.10 -2.22
C GLY A 52 6.01 11.43 -2.61
N LEU A 53 5.26 11.43 -3.71
CA LEU A 53 4.46 12.56 -4.17
C LEU A 53 3.00 12.12 -4.31
N LEU A 54 2.09 12.85 -3.66
CA LEU A 54 0.67 12.73 -3.88
C LEU A 54 0.16 13.91 -4.71
N ILE A 55 -0.63 13.60 -5.73
CA ILE A 55 -1.30 14.57 -6.59
C ILE A 55 -2.80 14.28 -6.59
N GLU A 56 -3.61 15.31 -6.40
CA GLU A 56 -5.06 15.22 -6.47
C GLU A 56 -5.58 16.22 -7.52
N LEU A 57 -6.22 15.72 -8.57
CA LEU A 57 -6.89 16.55 -9.56
C LEU A 57 -8.15 17.16 -8.95
N THR A 58 -8.22 18.49 -8.94
CA THR A 58 -9.36 19.25 -8.42
C THR A 58 -10.25 19.81 -9.52
N ARG A 59 -9.71 19.94 -10.74
CA ARG A 59 -10.46 20.33 -11.93
C ARG A 59 -9.82 19.75 -13.17
N LEU A 60 -10.67 19.29 -14.09
CA LEU A 60 -10.29 18.90 -15.45
C LEU A 60 -11.47 19.26 -16.37
N ASN A 61 -11.21 20.05 -17.41
CA ASN A 61 -12.17 20.38 -18.45
C ASN A 61 -11.44 20.63 -19.77
N VAL A 62 -11.11 19.57 -20.49
CA VAL A 62 -10.23 19.63 -21.65
C VAL A 62 -10.92 18.98 -22.85
N PRO A 63 -11.22 19.71 -23.93
CA PRO A 63 -11.84 19.11 -25.11
C PRO A 63 -10.89 18.10 -25.77
N CYS A 64 -11.23 16.81 -25.72
CA CYS A 64 -10.40 15.74 -26.30
C CYS A 64 -10.19 15.91 -27.82
N SER A 65 -11.21 16.39 -28.54
CA SER A 65 -11.14 16.65 -29.99
C SER A 65 -10.16 17.77 -30.37
N GLY A 66 -9.87 18.71 -29.46
CA GLY A 66 -8.91 19.79 -29.69
C GLY A 66 -7.45 19.34 -29.60
N GLY A 67 -7.22 18.10 -29.16
CA GLY A 67 -5.90 17.51 -28.98
C GLY A 67 -5.11 18.08 -27.80
N GLY A 68 -5.74 18.87 -26.92
CA GLY A 68 -5.14 19.30 -25.66
C GLY A 68 -5.25 18.22 -24.59
N PHE A 69 -4.27 18.16 -23.69
CA PHE A 69 -4.23 17.15 -22.64
C PHE A 69 -3.29 17.55 -21.50
N ILE A 70 -3.49 16.92 -20.36
CA ILE A 70 -2.45 16.79 -19.33
C ILE A 70 -1.98 15.34 -19.26
N GLN A 71 -0.72 15.12 -18.92
CA GLN A 71 -0.16 13.77 -18.81
C GLN A 71 0.88 13.76 -17.68
N PHE A 72 0.74 12.82 -16.75
CA PHE A 72 1.77 12.56 -15.77
C PHE A 72 2.75 11.55 -16.36
N VAL A 73 4.03 11.90 -16.37
CA VAL A 73 5.09 11.09 -16.94
C VAL A 73 6.16 10.87 -15.89
N GLU A 74 6.65 9.63 -15.77
CA GLU A 74 7.79 9.28 -14.95
C GLU A 74 8.96 8.97 -15.88
N ASP A 75 10.07 9.71 -15.75
CA ASP A 75 11.29 9.38 -16.49
C ASP A 75 11.78 8.00 -16.02
N SER A 76 11.61 6.96 -16.84
CA SER A 76 12.20 5.63 -16.60
C SER A 76 13.32 5.42 -17.62
N VAL A 77 14.52 5.08 -17.13
CA VAL A 77 15.71 4.87 -17.98
C VAL A 77 15.82 3.43 -18.49
N ASN A 78 14.93 2.51 -18.09
CA ASN A 78 15.00 1.10 -18.49
C ASN A 78 13.68 0.60 -19.08
N ASN A 79 13.70 0.28 -20.38
CA ASN A 79 12.59 -0.18 -21.20
C ASN A 79 12.11 -1.63 -20.93
N ASN A 80 12.27 -2.20 -19.73
CA ASN A 80 11.86 -3.59 -19.48
C ASN A 80 11.25 -3.78 -18.09
N SER A 81 10.11 -3.14 -17.84
CA SER A 81 9.24 -3.57 -16.74
C SER A 81 7.78 -3.56 -17.21
N GLU A 82 7.27 -4.75 -17.52
CA GLU A 82 5.86 -5.09 -17.43
C GLU A 82 5.43 -4.94 -15.96
N GLN A 83 5.21 -3.71 -15.52
CA GLN A 83 4.37 -3.44 -14.36
C GLN A 83 3.13 -2.72 -14.87
N VAL A 84 1.98 -3.35 -14.60
CA VAL A 84 0.63 -2.92 -14.98
C VAL A 84 0.22 -1.70 -14.15
N PHE A 85 0.96 -0.60 -14.27
CA PHE A 85 0.41 0.74 -14.09
C PHE A 85 0.37 1.33 -15.49
N ASN A 86 -0.85 1.45 -16.02
CA ASN A 86 -1.21 2.01 -17.32
C ASN A 86 -0.15 2.98 -17.85
N ALA A 87 0.33 2.73 -19.08
CA ALA A 87 1.15 3.69 -19.84
C ALA A 87 0.64 5.13 -19.60
N PRO A 88 1.52 6.13 -19.44
CA PRO A 88 1.14 7.45 -18.93
C PRO A 88 -0.07 7.99 -19.70
N LYS A 89 -1.26 7.93 -19.08
CA LYS A 89 -2.54 8.19 -19.74
C LYS A 89 -2.65 9.68 -19.99
N LYS A 90 -2.85 10.07 -21.25
CA LYS A 90 -3.22 11.45 -21.59
C LYS A 90 -4.64 11.68 -21.08
N LEU A 91 -4.80 12.67 -20.21
CA LEU A 91 -6.07 13.04 -19.64
C LEU A 91 -6.66 14.22 -20.40
N CYS A 92 -7.85 13.99 -20.93
CA CYS A 92 -8.75 15.00 -21.46
C CYS A 92 -10.19 14.63 -21.02
N GLY A 93 -11.17 15.48 -21.30
CA GLY A 93 -12.55 15.33 -20.84
C GLY A 93 -12.84 16.13 -19.58
N LYS A 94 -13.80 15.67 -18.81
CA LYS A 94 -14.22 16.29 -17.54
C LYS A 94 -13.74 15.50 -16.33
N LEU A 95 -13.57 16.17 -15.19
CA LEU A 95 -13.16 15.50 -13.95
C LEU A 95 -14.17 14.42 -13.52
N GLU A 96 -15.45 14.67 -13.74
CA GLU A 96 -16.55 13.77 -13.38
C GLU A 96 -16.52 12.44 -14.13
N GLU A 97 -15.90 12.43 -15.32
CA GLU A 97 -15.74 11.24 -16.17
C GLU A 97 -14.61 10.33 -15.66
N LEU A 98 -13.73 10.82 -14.78
CA LEU A 98 -12.68 10.03 -14.14
C LEU A 98 -13.22 9.37 -12.87
N ASN A 99 -12.86 8.10 -12.65
CA ASN A 99 -13.15 7.43 -11.39
C ASN A 99 -12.38 8.12 -10.24
N VAL A 100 -12.90 8.05 -9.02
CA VAL A 100 -12.31 8.70 -7.82
C VAL A 100 -10.84 8.32 -7.63
N VAL A 101 -10.49 7.07 -7.94
CA VAL A 101 -9.11 6.57 -7.88
C VAL A 101 -8.21 7.23 -8.93
N GLU A 102 -8.70 7.46 -10.15
CA GLU A 102 -7.94 8.11 -11.22
C GLU A 102 -7.71 9.61 -10.98
N ARG A 103 -8.49 10.22 -10.07
CA ARG A 103 -8.31 11.62 -9.66
C ARG A 103 -7.15 11.80 -8.68
N LYS A 104 -6.58 10.71 -8.15
CA LYS A 104 -5.48 10.74 -7.19
C LYS A 104 -4.32 9.90 -7.70
N LEU A 105 -3.17 10.54 -7.87
CA LEU A 105 -1.95 9.87 -8.32
C LEU A 105 -0.93 9.86 -7.19
N TYR A 106 -0.37 8.69 -6.92
CA TYR A 106 0.67 8.51 -5.92
C TYR A 106 1.94 7.98 -6.60
N PHE A 107 3.06 8.69 -6.39
CA PHE A 107 4.39 8.28 -6.83
C PHE A 107 5.19 7.91 -5.58
N PRO A 108 5.48 6.62 -5.35
CA PRO A 108 5.98 6.14 -4.06
C PRO A 108 7.45 6.48 -3.78
N SER A 109 8.26 6.74 -4.80
CA SER A 109 9.69 7.02 -4.64
C SER A 109 10.19 8.06 -5.62
N LEU A 110 10.51 9.25 -5.11
CA LEU A 110 11.17 10.30 -5.88
C LEU A 110 12.69 10.08 -5.89
N SER A 111 13.21 9.45 -6.94
CA SER A 111 14.65 9.26 -7.13
C SER A 111 15.20 10.10 -8.26
N GLU A 112 16.53 10.18 -8.42
CA GLU A 112 17.10 10.90 -9.57
C GLU A 112 16.72 10.27 -10.91
N SER A 113 16.53 8.95 -10.93
CA SER A 113 16.20 8.14 -12.10
C SER A 113 14.71 7.81 -12.24
N LYS A 114 13.85 8.31 -11.33
CA LYS A 114 12.39 8.13 -11.33
C LYS A 114 11.75 9.45 -10.87
N ARG A 115 11.72 10.44 -11.77
CA ARG A 115 11.19 11.77 -11.48
C ARG A 115 9.88 11.97 -12.22
N PRO A 116 8.74 12.04 -11.51
CA PRO A 116 7.49 12.39 -12.13
C PRO A 116 7.48 13.87 -12.51
N TYR A 117 6.87 14.16 -13.66
CA TYR A 117 6.56 15.51 -14.12
C TYR A 117 5.19 15.52 -14.78
N LEU A 118 4.57 16.69 -14.80
CA LEU A 118 3.34 16.92 -15.52
C LEU A 118 3.66 17.57 -16.87
N LEU A 119 3.21 16.96 -17.94
CA LEU A 119 3.20 17.53 -19.28
C LEU A 119 1.83 18.15 -19.53
N VAL A 120 1.82 19.41 -19.95
CA VAL A 120 0.61 20.17 -20.28
C VAL A 120 0.71 20.57 -21.74
N HIS A 121 -0.32 20.26 -22.53
CA HIS A 121 -0.33 20.53 -23.97
C HIS A 121 -1.61 21.23 -24.42
N LYS A 122 -1.46 22.29 -25.22
CA LYS A 122 -2.51 23.14 -25.79
C LYS A 122 -3.47 23.75 -24.74
N SER A 123 -2.92 24.37 -23.71
CA SER A 123 -3.64 25.17 -22.70
C SER A 123 -4.93 24.53 -22.14
N PRO A 124 -4.85 23.31 -21.57
CA PRO A 124 -6.01 22.63 -20.99
C PRO A 124 -6.50 23.34 -19.72
N MET A 125 -7.82 23.41 -19.48
CA MET A 125 -8.34 23.89 -18.19
C MET A 125 -8.22 22.79 -17.13
N PHE A 126 -7.27 22.94 -16.21
CA PHE A 126 -7.07 22.01 -15.10
C PHE A 126 -6.65 22.75 -13.83
N SER A 127 -6.84 22.10 -12.69
CA SER A 127 -6.19 22.43 -11.43
C SER A 127 -5.94 21.16 -10.62
N LEU A 128 -4.87 21.17 -9.83
CA LEU A 128 -4.48 20.08 -8.96
C LEU A 128 -3.95 20.60 -7.64
N ASN A 129 -4.00 19.74 -6.63
CA ASN A 129 -3.24 19.87 -5.40
C ASN A 129 -2.10 18.86 -5.43
N TYR A 130 -0.95 19.24 -4.88
CA TYR A 130 0.19 18.34 -4.72
C TYR A 130 0.80 18.50 -3.33
N HIS A 131 1.35 17.43 -2.80
CA HIS A 131 2.21 17.49 -1.62
C HIS A 131 3.14 16.28 -1.54
N LEU A 132 4.34 16.52 -0.99
CA LEU A 132 5.26 15.45 -0.63
C LEU A 132 4.71 14.69 0.57
N VAL A 133 4.75 13.37 0.47
CA VAL A 133 4.33 12.43 1.51
C VAL A 133 5.50 11.53 1.88
N ASP A 134 5.40 10.87 3.02
CA ASP A 134 6.40 9.89 3.41
C ASP A 134 6.37 8.68 2.48
N TYR A 135 7.51 7.99 2.37
CA TYR A 135 7.72 6.80 1.54
C TYR A 135 6.77 5.62 1.85
N CYS A 136 6.09 5.68 2.98
CA CYS A 136 5.19 4.67 3.53
C CYS A 136 3.74 5.18 3.58
N TYR A 137 3.39 6.13 2.73
CA TYR A 137 2.05 6.70 2.66
C TYR A 137 1.09 5.76 1.91
N ASN A 138 0.02 5.33 2.59
CA ASN A 138 -1.06 4.49 2.05
C ASN A 138 -0.58 3.21 1.34
N VAL A 139 0.38 2.51 1.93
CA VAL A 139 0.89 1.24 1.39
C VAL A 139 -0.12 0.13 1.69
N THR A 140 -0.57 -0.58 0.66
CA THR A 140 -1.49 -1.72 0.81
C THR A 140 -0.78 -3.04 0.47
N PHE A 141 -0.85 -4.00 1.39
CA PHE A 141 -0.34 -5.35 1.24
C PHE A 141 -1.48 -6.32 0.91
N ILE A 142 -1.33 -7.09 -0.16
CA ILE A 142 -2.35 -8.01 -0.67
C ILE A 142 -1.87 -9.46 -0.83
N SER A 143 -0.58 -9.72 -0.62
CA SER A 143 -0.02 -11.07 -0.71
C SER A 143 -0.46 -11.93 0.46
N ARG A 144 -0.36 -13.25 0.32
CA ARG A 144 -0.71 -14.20 1.40
C ARG A 144 0.04 -13.90 2.70
N ASN A 145 1.33 -13.60 2.58
CA ASN A 145 2.22 -13.28 3.71
C ASN A 145 3.05 -12.04 3.36
N GLY A 146 3.56 -11.35 4.38
CA GLY A 146 4.51 -10.26 4.18
C GLY A 146 5.12 -9.74 5.47
N SER A 147 6.11 -8.87 5.33
CA SER A 147 6.79 -8.24 6.45
C SER A 147 7.33 -6.86 6.09
N LEU A 148 7.45 -6.00 7.09
CA LEU A 148 8.04 -4.68 6.96
C LEU A 148 8.96 -4.40 8.14
N VAL A 149 10.10 -3.77 7.85
CA VAL A 149 10.94 -3.09 8.83
C VAL A 149 10.89 -1.59 8.54
N LEU A 150 10.44 -0.82 9.52
CA LEU A 150 10.32 0.63 9.45
C LEU A 150 11.32 1.26 10.41
N ASN A 151 12.16 2.15 9.88
CA ASN A 151 13.08 2.98 10.65
C ASN A 151 12.47 4.40 10.73
N PRO A 152 11.83 4.78 11.84
CA PRO A 152 11.09 6.04 11.88
C PRO A 152 12.03 7.25 11.92
N VAL A 153 11.67 8.30 11.17
CA VAL A 153 12.36 9.59 11.17
C VAL A 153 11.48 10.68 11.79
N LYS A 154 12.05 11.85 12.09
CA LYS A 154 11.29 12.95 12.69
C LYS A 154 10.12 13.37 11.80
N ASN A 155 8.94 13.49 12.41
CA ASN A 155 7.68 13.86 11.77
C ASN A 155 7.17 12.84 10.74
N LEU A 156 7.63 11.58 10.81
CA LEU A 156 7.13 10.51 9.94
C LEU A 156 5.65 10.23 10.20
N LEU A 157 4.90 10.03 9.13
CA LEU A 157 3.52 9.59 9.14
C LEU A 157 3.29 8.50 8.08
N CYS A 158 3.30 7.24 8.53
CA CYS A 158 2.98 6.09 7.69
C CYS A 158 1.54 5.63 7.88
N HIS A 159 0.99 5.09 6.80
CA HIS A 159 -0.30 4.42 6.81
C HIS A 159 -0.20 3.15 5.96
N PHE A 160 -0.44 2.02 6.60
CA PHE A 160 -0.42 0.70 5.97
C PHE A 160 -1.79 0.06 6.06
N ARG A 161 -2.16 -0.69 5.04
CA ARG A 161 -3.34 -1.54 5.02
C ARG A 161 -2.91 -2.94 4.63
N VAL A 162 -3.24 -3.94 5.42
CA VAL A 162 -3.19 -5.34 4.98
C VAL A 162 -4.61 -5.69 4.55
N HIS A 163 -4.76 -6.11 3.30
CA HIS A 163 -6.04 -6.45 2.70
C HIS A 163 -5.93 -7.81 2.04
N LEU A 164 -6.44 -8.84 2.71
CA LEU A 164 -6.44 -10.20 2.19
C LEU A 164 -7.76 -10.47 1.48
N PRO A 165 -7.82 -11.46 0.57
CA PRO A 165 -9.07 -11.89 -0.02
C PRO A 165 -10.07 -12.36 1.04
N TYR A 166 -11.36 -12.13 0.76
CA TYR A 166 -12.46 -12.66 1.57
C TYR A 166 -12.28 -14.17 1.82
N GLY A 167 -12.68 -14.62 3.02
CA GLY A 167 -12.39 -15.97 3.50
C GLY A 167 -11.06 -16.11 4.26
N ASN A 168 -10.23 -15.07 4.32
CA ASN A 168 -9.00 -15.05 5.12
C ASN A 168 -9.05 -13.98 6.20
N ARG A 169 -8.37 -14.24 7.31
CA ARG A 169 -8.08 -13.28 8.39
C ARG A 169 -6.60 -12.91 8.37
N VAL A 170 -6.30 -11.74 8.90
CA VAL A 170 -4.94 -11.24 9.08
C VAL A 170 -4.44 -11.66 10.45
N LEU A 171 -3.40 -12.50 10.50
CA LEU A 171 -2.61 -12.68 11.71
C LEU A 171 -1.40 -11.75 11.66
N LEU A 172 -1.51 -10.61 12.34
CA LEU A 172 -0.49 -9.58 12.43
C LEU A 172 0.38 -9.79 13.68
N ARG A 173 1.70 -9.72 13.52
CA ARG A 173 2.65 -9.59 14.62
C ARG A 173 3.39 -8.27 14.49
N LEU A 174 3.42 -7.47 15.56
CA LEU A 174 4.10 -6.18 15.60
C LEU A 174 5.14 -6.18 16.72
N GLN A 175 6.35 -5.74 16.39
CA GLN A 175 7.46 -5.61 17.30
C GLN A 175 8.00 -4.17 17.29
N MET A 176 8.27 -3.63 18.47
CA MET A 176 8.80 -2.28 18.70
C MET A 176 9.81 -2.28 19.85
N GLY A 177 10.68 -1.27 19.91
CA GLY A 177 11.61 -1.07 21.04
C GLY A 177 12.97 -1.79 20.90
N GLU A 178 13.42 -2.13 19.69
CA GLU A 178 14.83 -2.51 19.46
C GLU A 178 15.64 -1.26 19.11
N ASP A 179 16.60 -0.89 19.97
CA ASP A 179 17.50 0.27 19.82
C ASP A 179 18.66 0.05 18.83
N LYS A 180 18.68 -1.09 18.12
CA LYS A 180 19.70 -1.30 17.10
C LYS A 180 19.19 -0.73 15.79
N GLN A 181 19.76 0.41 15.38
CA GLN A 181 19.81 0.76 13.96
C GLN A 181 20.35 -0.45 13.22
N VAL A 182 19.44 -1.18 12.56
CA VAL A 182 19.87 -2.27 11.72
C VAL A 182 20.50 -1.63 10.49
N SER A 183 21.84 -1.58 10.48
CA SER A 183 22.61 -1.40 9.26
C SER A 183 22.47 -2.66 8.41
N THR A 184 21.28 -2.90 7.84
CA THR A 184 21.11 -3.97 6.86
C THR A 184 21.33 -3.42 5.46
N THR A 185 22.48 -3.77 4.94
CA THR A 185 22.65 -4.13 3.54
C THR A 185 21.80 -5.38 3.28
N GLU A 186 20.48 -5.22 3.26
CA GLU A 186 19.57 -6.27 2.80
C GLU A 186 18.74 -5.66 1.67
N ASN A 187 18.97 -6.25 0.50
CA ASN A 187 18.33 -5.89 -0.75
C ASN A 187 16.81 -5.81 -0.56
N TYR A 188 16.24 -4.66 -0.91
CA TYR A 188 14.82 -4.56 -1.26
C TYR A 188 14.59 -5.47 -2.46
N ASN A 189 14.19 -6.71 -2.22
CA ASN A 189 13.61 -7.56 -3.26
C ASN A 189 12.15 -7.13 -3.42
N GLU A 190 11.91 -6.18 -4.31
CA GLU A 190 10.66 -6.10 -5.06
C GLU A 190 10.55 -7.38 -5.89
N ASN A 191 9.97 -8.44 -5.35
CA ASN A 191 9.56 -9.61 -6.11
C ASN A 191 8.33 -10.21 -5.44
N ALA A 192 7.16 -9.67 -5.79
CA ALA A 192 5.93 -10.42 -5.77
C ALA A 192 5.64 -10.84 -7.21
N GLN A 193 6.30 -11.91 -7.68
CA GLN A 193 5.82 -12.78 -8.76
C GLN A 193 6.74 -14.01 -8.96
N ASN A 194 6.06 -15.14 -9.21
CA ASN A 194 6.48 -16.46 -9.68
C ASN A 194 6.98 -17.52 -8.66
N GLU A 195 6.19 -18.60 -8.65
CA GLU A 195 6.34 -19.88 -7.95
C GLU A 195 7.36 -20.82 -8.60
N ASP A 196 7.59 -21.93 -7.90
CA ASP A 196 8.17 -23.22 -8.33
C ASP A 196 9.67 -23.31 -8.63
N ASN A 197 10.45 -23.74 -7.62
CA ASN A 197 10.92 -25.13 -7.58
C ASN A 197 11.67 -25.47 -6.28
N LEU A 198 11.28 -26.61 -5.73
CA LEU A 198 11.82 -27.35 -4.60
C LEU A 198 13.29 -27.77 -4.87
N THR A 199 14.20 -27.67 -3.88
CA THR A 199 14.92 -28.83 -3.27
C THR A 199 16.15 -28.46 -2.43
N LYS A 200 16.25 -29.15 -1.28
CA LYS A 200 17.47 -29.59 -0.56
C LYS A 200 18.49 -28.53 -0.13
N LEU A 201 18.39 -28.10 1.13
CA LEU A 201 19.59 -27.86 1.94
C LEU A 201 19.44 -28.55 3.29
N LYS A 202 20.32 -29.53 3.50
CA LYS A 202 20.52 -30.30 4.73
C LYS A 202 20.85 -29.35 5.88
N VAL A 203 20.04 -29.40 6.93
CA VAL A 203 20.37 -28.83 8.23
C VAL A 203 21.43 -29.73 8.86
N ASN A 204 22.67 -29.23 8.97
CA ASN A 204 23.61 -29.77 9.93
C ASN A 204 23.32 -29.14 11.29
N SER A 205 22.87 -30.02 12.18
CA SER A 205 22.67 -29.85 13.60
C SER A 205 23.91 -29.36 14.33
N SER A 206 23.73 -28.43 15.27
CA SER A 206 24.44 -28.41 16.56
C SER A 206 23.61 -27.63 17.59
N SER A 207 22.87 -28.39 18.39
CA SER A 207 22.53 -28.17 19.81
C SER A 207 22.10 -26.78 20.29
N ASN A 208 20.80 -26.62 20.58
CA ASN A 208 20.34 -26.76 21.97
C ASN A 208 18.82 -27.01 22.02
N GLN A 209 18.46 -28.12 22.66
CA GLN A 209 17.10 -28.58 22.88
C GLN A 209 16.35 -27.68 23.86
N ALA A 210 15.11 -27.32 23.51
CA ALA A 210 14.01 -27.24 24.48
C ALA A 210 12.65 -27.35 23.74
N ASN A 211 12.08 -28.56 23.83
CA ASN A 211 10.67 -28.92 23.81
C ASN A 211 9.73 -28.36 22.72
N HIS A 212 9.53 -29.21 21.70
CA HIS A 212 8.27 -29.31 20.98
C HIS A 212 7.19 -29.93 21.88
N SER A 213 6.05 -29.25 22.02
CA SER A 213 4.77 -29.92 22.26
C SER A 213 3.62 -29.13 21.64
N ASN A 214 3.17 -29.61 20.47
CA ASN A 214 1.78 -29.93 20.14
C ASN A 214 0.66 -29.08 20.78
N TRP A 215 -0.01 -28.21 20.01
CA TRP A 215 -1.32 -27.66 20.40
C TRP A 215 -2.24 -27.53 19.17
N ASN A 216 -2.90 -28.63 18.83
CA ASN A 216 -4.25 -28.58 18.27
C ASN A 216 -5.24 -28.59 19.43
N SER A 217 -5.92 -27.48 19.69
CA SER A 217 -7.33 -27.40 20.14
C SER A 217 -7.71 -25.95 20.47
N LEU A 218 -8.62 -25.40 19.66
CA LEU A 218 -9.43 -24.22 20.00
C LEU A 218 -10.14 -24.42 21.35
N LYS A 219 -10.20 -23.36 22.18
CA LYS A 219 -11.38 -23.12 23.02
C LYS A 219 -11.76 -21.64 23.05
N ARG A 220 -13.03 -21.41 22.69
CA ARG A 220 -13.86 -20.23 22.93
C ARG A 220 -13.77 -19.76 24.39
N LEU A 221 -13.91 -18.45 24.57
CA LEU A 221 -14.19 -17.77 25.83
C LEU A 221 -15.37 -18.43 26.56
N THR A 222 -15.08 -19.13 27.65
CA THR A 222 -16.01 -19.33 28.77
C THR A 222 -15.20 -19.25 30.06
N SER A 223 -15.64 -18.40 30.99
CA SER A 223 -15.01 -18.19 32.29
C SER A 223 -15.31 -19.36 33.24
N VAL A 224 -14.30 -20.07 33.71
CA VAL A 224 -14.30 -20.75 35.01
C VAL A 224 -12.86 -20.73 35.53
N GLY A 225 -12.65 -20.17 36.72
CA GLY A 225 -11.33 -20.02 37.33
C GLY A 225 -10.81 -21.30 38.00
N ASN A 226 -9.49 -21.50 37.93
CA ASN A 226 -8.59 -21.55 39.08
C ASN A 226 -7.14 -21.62 38.59
N GLY A 227 -6.22 -21.07 39.39
CA GLY A 227 -4.93 -20.54 38.94
C GLY A 227 -3.85 -21.57 38.61
N GLN A 228 -2.89 -21.14 37.77
CA GLN A 228 -1.47 -20.94 38.12
C GLN A 228 -0.68 -20.48 36.87
N ASN A 229 -0.05 -19.30 36.97
CA ASN A 229 1.09 -18.77 36.20
C ASN A 229 1.15 -19.02 34.68
N VAL A 230 0.34 -18.27 33.92
CA VAL A 230 0.65 -17.84 32.55
C VAL A 230 0.45 -16.33 32.52
N ALA A 231 1.46 -15.57 32.08
CA ALA A 231 1.36 -14.12 31.95
C ALA A 231 0.17 -13.78 31.05
N GLN A 232 -0.85 -13.24 31.70
CA GLN A 232 -2.23 -13.14 31.28
C GLN A 232 -2.37 -12.21 30.07
N THR A 233 -3.07 -12.70 29.04
CA THR A 233 -3.64 -11.94 27.93
C THR A 233 -4.39 -10.75 28.50
N ARG A 234 -3.82 -9.54 28.43
CA ARG A 234 -4.50 -8.34 28.88
C ARG A 234 -5.62 -8.02 27.90
N LEU A 235 -6.84 -8.12 28.43
CA LEU A 235 -8.04 -7.50 27.90
C LEU A 235 -7.75 -6.04 27.51
N TRP A 236 -8.35 -5.64 26.41
CA TRP A 236 -8.21 -4.36 25.74
C TRP A 236 -8.67 -3.22 26.66
N GLU A 237 -7.75 -2.62 27.41
CA GLU A 237 -7.97 -1.34 28.10
C GLU A 237 -6.98 -0.29 27.57
N GLU A 238 -7.50 0.59 26.72
CA GLU A 238 -6.83 1.81 26.27
C GLU A 238 -6.88 2.89 27.36
N LYS A 239 -5.75 3.58 27.59
CA LYS A 239 -5.80 4.98 28.04
C LYS A 239 -6.14 5.84 26.83
N LYS A 240 -7.09 6.78 26.96
CA LYS A 240 -7.25 7.90 26.01
C LYS A 240 -5.90 8.62 25.90
N SER A 241 -5.15 8.36 24.83
CA SER A 241 -3.83 8.97 24.65
C SER A 241 -4.00 10.43 24.26
N GLY A 242 -3.51 11.31 25.14
CA GLY A 242 -3.07 12.65 24.77
C GLY A 242 -1.95 12.61 23.72
N ASP A 243 -1.35 13.77 23.48
CA ASP A 243 -0.27 13.93 22.50
C ASP A 243 0.89 12.96 22.81
N CYS A 244 1.28 12.13 21.82
CA CYS A 244 2.34 11.14 21.98
C CYS A 244 3.66 11.77 21.56
N ASP A 245 4.47 12.11 22.56
CA ASP A 245 5.87 12.50 22.39
C ASP A 245 6.72 11.23 22.29
N GLY A 246 6.94 10.76 21.05
CA GLY A 246 7.59 9.51 20.70
C GLY A 246 7.06 8.88 19.40
N LEU A 247 7.13 7.55 19.34
CA LEU A 247 6.58 6.71 18.29
C LEU A 247 5.18 6.23 18.68
N ARG A 248 4.16 6.69 17.97
CA ARG A 248 2.79 6.18 18.10
C ARG A 248 2.49 5.14 17.04
N VAL A 249 2.05 3.96 17.47
CA VAL A 249 1.48 2.93 16.59
C VAL A 249 0.00 2.76 16.92
N VAL A 250 -0.84 2.74 15.90
CA VAL A 250 -2.27 2.48 16.03
C VAL A 250 -2.65 1.40 15.02
N VAL A 251 -3.40 0.41 15.47
CA VAL A 251 -3.90 -0.71 14.67
C VAL A 251 -5.42 -0.71 14.75
N TRP A 252 -6.09 -0.79 13.60
CA TRP A 252 -7.53 -0.93 13.48
C TRP A 252 -7.91 -2.24 12.80
N ASP A 253 -8.94 -2.89 13.35
CA ASP A 253 -9.64 -4.04 12.81
C ASP A 253 -11.14 -3.74 12.89
N GLY A 254 -11.71 -3.21 11.81
CA GLY A 254 -13.05 -2.63 11.80
C GLY A 254 -13.20 -1.51 12.85
N SER A 255 -14.09 -1.72 13.83
CA SER A 255 -14.32 -0.78 14.94
C SER A 255 -13.36 -0.95 16.12
N LEU A 256 -12.57 -2.03 16.14
CA LEU A 256 -11.59 -2.27 17.21
C LEU A 256 -10.34 -1.45 16.95
N THR A 257 -9.82 -0.84 18.00
CA THR A 257 -8.58 -0.06 17.95
C THR A 257 -7.64 -0.53 19.05
N TRP A 258 -6.37 -0.67 18.69
CA TRP A 258 -5.27 -0.77 19.65
C TRP A 258 -4.29 0.36 19.36
N ASN A 259 -3.78 1.01 20.39
CA ASN A 259 -2.75 2.01 20.23
C ASN A 259 -1.66 1.90 21.29
N HIS A 260 -0.47 2.33 20.94
CA HIS A 260 0.66 2.38 21.83
C HIS A 260 1.59 3.54 21.48
N CYS A 261 2.19 4.14 22.49
CA CYS A 261 3.19 5.18 22.38
C CYS A 261 4.49 4.65 22.99
N SER A 262 5.56 4.61 22.20
CA SER A 262 6.90 4.20 22.64
C SER A 262 7.87 5.36 22.56
N ARG A 263 8.82 5.41 23.49
CA ARG A 263 9.96 6.33 23.49
C ARG A 263 11.26 5.57 23.27
N HIS A 264 12.33 6.31 22.99
CA HIS A 264 13.67 5.72 22.94
C HIS A 264 14.03 5.12 24.31
N GLY A 265 14.63 3.92 24.32
CA GLY A 265 14.95 3.17 25.53
C GLY A 265 13.76 2.42 26.17
N ASP A 266 12.55 2.51 25.61
CA ASP A 266 11.45 1.67 26.07
C ASP A 266 11.76 0.18 25.81
N PRO A 267 11.34 -0.73 26.71
CA PRO A 267 11.60 -2.15 26.53
C PRO A 267 10.93 -2.66 25.26
N LYS A 268 11.58 -3.64 24.62
CA LYS A 268 11.04 -4.36 23.48
C LYS A 268 9.62 -4.87 23.80
N ARG A 269 8.68 -4.57 22.90
CA ARG A 269 7.33 -5.13 22.92
C ARG A 269 7.06 -5.91 21.66
N ASP A 270 6.31 -6.99 21.84
CA ASP A 270 5.82 -7.87 20.79
C ASP A 270 4.32 -8.05 21.04
N ILE A 271 3.51 -7.82 20.02
CA ILE A 271 2.08 -8.05 20.07
C ILE A 271 1.66 -8.89 18.88
N GLN A 272 0.61 -9.66 19.08
CA GLN A 272 -0.03 -10.45 18.03
C GLN A 272 -1.52 -10.12 18.00
N VAL A 273 -2.04 -9.89 16.80
CA VAL A 273 -3.43 -9.52 16.53
C VAL A 273 -3.96 -10.48 15.47
N SER A 274 -4.99 -11.25 15.81
CA SER A 274 -5.80 -11.98 14.84
C SER A 274 -7.03 -11.13 14.52
N SER A 275 -7.16 -10.70 13.27
CA SER A 275 -8.27 -9.85 12.86
C SER A 275 -9.58 -10.63 12.75
N ARG A 276 -10.70 -9.92 12.90
CA ARG A 276 -12.03 -10.47 12.66
C ARG A 276 -12.36 -10.55 11.18
N GLU A 277 -11.91 -9.53 10.46
CA GLU A 277 -12.14 -9.35 9.03
C GLU A 277 -10.87 -9.64 8.23
N ASN A 278 -10.94 -9.47 6.92
CA ASN A 278 -9.83 -9.63 6.00
C ASN A 278 -8.97 -8.36 5.84
N VAL A 279 -9.23 -7.33 6.66
CA VAL A 279 -8.56 -6.03 6.61
C VAL A 279 -8.01 -5.64 7.96
N VAL A 280 -6.76 -5.19 8.00
CA VAL A 280 -6.16 -4.50 9.14
C VAL A 280 -5.50 -3.22 8.67
N THR A 281 -5.72 -2.13 9.38
CA THR A 281 -5.09 -0.84 9.11
C THR A 281 -4.09 -0.51 10.21
N ILE A 282 -2.91 -0.02 9.83
CA ILE A 282 -1.82 0.31 10.75
C ILE A 282 -1.35 1.73 10.44
N LYS A 283 -1.38 2.61 11.45
CA LYS A 283 -0.82 3.96 11.35
C LYS A 283 0.36 4.08 12.29
N ILE A 284 1.45 4.59 11.77
CA ILE A 284 2.67 4.84 12.54
C ILE A 284 3.01 6.31 12.42
N ALA A 285 3.11 7.01 13.54
CA ALA A 285 3.46 8.42 13.59
C ALA A 285 4.63 8.62 14.55
N ALA A 286 5.70 9.28 14.11
CA ALA A 286 6.86 9.57 14.92
C ALA A 286 6.99 11.08 15.10
N ARG A 287 6.79 11.56 16.33
CA ARG A 287 6.84 12.99 16.67
C ARG A 287 7.62 13.17 17.96
N THR A 288 8.39 14.24 18.02
CA THR A 288 9.11 14.62 19.24
C THR A 288 9.07 16.13 19.39
N THR A 289 8.76 16.55 20.60
CA THR A 289 8.86 17.94 21.07
C THR A 289 10.15 18.17 21.85
N SER A 290 10.83 17.09 22.26
CA SER A 290 12.09 17.17 23.01
C SER A 290 13.24 17.66 22.12
N PRO A 291 14.01 18.67 22.56
CA PRO A 291 15.25 19.07 21.91
C PRO A 291 16.36 18.02 22.05
N GLU A 292 16.32 17.19 23.11
CA GLU A 292 17.25 16.08 23.35
C GLU A 292 16.71 14.79 22.72
N PHE A 293 16.66 14.77 21.38
CA PHE A 293 16.12 13.63 20.64
C PHE A 293 17.19 12.58 20.34
N SER A 294 17.03 11.40 20.95
CA SER A 294 17.94 10.24 20.79
C SER A 294 17.55 9.25 19.70
N GLY A 295 16.43 9.47 19.00
CA GLY A 295 15.93 8.58 17.95
C GLY A 295 14.53 8.04 18.22
N TYR A 296 13.99 7.28 17.26
CA TYR A 296 12.78 6.49 17.44
C TYR A 296 13.12 5.01 17.42
N PRO A 297 12.39 4.17 18.17
CA PRO A 297 12.57 2.73 18.10
C PRO A 297 12.18 2.20 16.71
N VAL A 298 12.88 1.14 16.26
CA VAL A 298 12.54 0.43 15.02
C VAL A 298 11.19 -0.28 15.19
N VAL A 299 10.36 -0.25 14.16
CA VAL A 299 9.12 -1.02 14.09
C VAL A 299 9.28 -2.15 13.08
N LYS A 300 8.93 -3.36 13.48
CA LYS A 300 8.84 -4.50 12.56
C LYS A 300 7.43 -5.04 12.63
N PHE A 301 6.83 -5.35 11.49
CA PHE A 301 5.62 -6.16 11.50
C PHE A 301 5.67 -7.26 10.46
N TRP A 302 4.99 -8.34 10.76
CA TRP A 302 4.77 -9.48 9.89
C TRP A 302 3.29 -9.77 9.86
N TYR A 303 2.79 -10.20 8.72
CA TYR A 303 1.44 -10.71 8.63
C TYR A 303 1.41 -11.98 7.80
N HIS A 304 0.44 -12.83 8.09
CA HIS A 304 0.10 -13.95 7.23
C HIS A 304 -1.41 -14.15 7.20
N ALA A 305 -1.87 -14.73 6.09
CA ALA A 305 -3.25 -15.11 5.92
C ALA A 305 -3.57 -16.33 6.78
N GLU A 306 -4.64 -16.23 7.56
CA GLU A 306 -5.24 -17.33 8.30
C GLU A 306 -6.58 -17.69 7.63
N PRO A 307 -6.69 -18.86 6.98
CA PRO A 307 -7.91 -19.23 6.27
C PRO A 307 -9.05 -19.49 7.25
N VAL A 308 -10.22 -18.93 6.94
CA VAL A 308 -11.48 -19.30 7.60
C VAL A 308 -12.00 -20.56 6.92
N THR A 309 -11.69 -21.72 7.51
CA THR A 309 -11.90 -23.05 6.90
C THR A 309 -13.34 -23.29 6.40
N SER A 310 -14.34 -22.71 7.06
CA SER A 310 -15.75 -22.82 6.63
C SER A 310 -16.08 -22.02 5.36
N LEU A 311 -15.25 -21.03 5.00
CA LEU A 311 -15.44 -20.17 3.83
C LEU A 311 -14.54 -20.57 2.66
N VAL A 312 -13.31 -21.02 2.93
CA VAL A 312 -12.36 -21.37 1.85
C VAL A 312 -12.28 -22.87 1.59
N GLY A 313 -12.57 -23.73 2.59
CA GLY A 313 -12.44 -25.18 2.44
C GLY A 313 -11.05 -25.60 1.95
N THR A 314 -11.01 -26.25 0.79
CA THR A 314 -9.78 -26.68 0.09
C THR A 314 -9.42 -25.77 -1.08
N CYS A 315 -10.09 -24.63 -1.24
CA CYS A 315 -9.87 -23.71 -2.34
C CYS A 315 -8.56 -22.93 -2.18
N ASP A 316 -8.08 -22.41 -3.31
CA ASP A 316 -6.84 -21.64 -3.35
C ASP A 316 -7.01 -20.24 -2.77
N PHE A 317 -5.87 -19.57 -2.51
CA PHE A 317 -5.89 -18.23 -1.93
C PHE A 317 -6.45 -17.22 -2.94
N GLY A 318 -7.49 -16.50 -2.52
CA GLY A 318 -8.27 -15.64 -3.42
C GLY A 318 -9.62 -16.23 -3.81
N GLU A 319 -9.87 -17.48 -3.43
CA GLU A 319 -11.10 -18.21 -3.76
C GLU A 319 -11.90 -18.57 -2.50
N VAL A 320 -13.21 -18.69 -2.67
CA VAL A 320 -14.13 -19.15 -1.63
C VAL A 320 -14.88 -20.40 -2.08
N LEU A 321 -15.16 -21.28 -1.12
CA LEU A 321 -15.93 -22.49 -1.32
C LEU A 321 -17.41 -22.15 -1.38
N VAL A 322 -18.03 -22.40 -2.54
CA VAL A 322 -19.48 -22.37 -2.73
C VAL A 322 -19.93 -23.77 -3.10
N LYS A 323 -20.51 -24.48 -2.12
CA LYS A 323 -20.84 -25.91 -2.20
C LYS A 323 -19.60 -26.76 -2.50
N GLN A 324 -19.46 -27.24 -3.74
CA GLN A 324 -18.31 -28.02 -4.20
C GLN A 324 -17.37 -27.26 -5.14
N PHE A 325 -17.65 -25.98 -5.41
CA PHE A 325 -16.88 -25.18 -6.35
C PHE A 325 -16.06 -24.11 -5.63
N CYS A 326 -14.87 -23.84 -6.15
CA CYS A 326 -14.08 -22.69 -5.75
C CYS A 326 -14.42 -21.51 -6.67
N VAL A 327 -14.76 -20.38 -6.07
CA VAL A 327 -15.26 -19.19 -6.77
C VAL A 327 -14.37 -18.01 -6.46
N SER A 328 -13.98 -17.26 -7.49
CA SER A 328 -13.23 -16.01 -7.39
C SER A 328 -13.90 -14.90 -8.22
N SER A 329 -13.61 -13.65 -7.86
CA SER A 329 -14.09 -12.47 -8.60
C SER A 329 -13.01 -11.96 -9.56
N VAL A 330 -13.37 -11.71 -10.82
CA VAL A 330 -12.48 -11.11 -11.81
C VAL A 330 -13.10 -9.80 -12.31
N HIS A 331 -12.29 -8.74 -12.37
CA HIS A 331 -12.73 -7.41 -12.82
C HIS A 331 -12.06 -7.06 -14.14
N VAL A 332 -12.65 -7.51 -15.23
CA VAL A 332 -12.29 -7.15 -16.60
C VAL A 332 -13.58 -6.91 -17.37
N GLU A 333 -13.64 -5.83 -18.14
CA GLU A 333 -14.76 -5.56 -19.03
C GLU A 333 -14.63 -6.43 -20.28
N LEU A 334 -15.51 -7.43 -20.40
CA LEU A 334 -15.56 -8.37 -21.51
C LEU A 334 -17.02 -8.59 -21.90
N ASN A 335 -17.27 -8.94 -23.15
CA ASN A 335 -18.57 -9.53 -23.52
C ASN A 335 -18.67 -10.97 -22.98
N TRP A 336 -19.87 -11.55 -23.01
CA TRP A 336 -20.13 -12.87 -22.43
C TRP A 336 -19.21 -13.97 -22.99
N ASP A 337 -19.05 -14.05 -24.30
CA ASP A 337 -18.23 -15.08 -24.95
C ASP A 337 -16.75 -14.96 -24.57
N ALA A 338 -16.22 -13.74 -24.59
CA ALA A 338 -14.83 -13.47 -24.20
C ALA A 338 -14.59 -13.70 -22.70
N ALA A 339 -15.60 -13.43 -21.85
CA ALA A 339 -15.51 -13.70 -20.42
C ALA A 339 -15.47 -15.20 -20.11
N GLU A 340 -16.29 -16.00 -20.79
CA GLU A 340 -16.28 -17.46 -20.66
C GLU A 340 -14.95 -18.05 -21.16
N GLU A 341 -14.45 -17.61 -22.31
CA GLU A 341 -13.13 -18.03 -22.81
C GLU A 341 -12.00 -17.63 -21.85
N PHE A 342 -12.08 -16.43 -21.26
CA PHE A 342 -11.12 -15.92 -20.29
C PHE A 342 -11.09 -16.77 -19.00
N CYS A 343 -12.25 -17.24 -18.52
CA CYS A 343 -12.35 -18.16 -17.40
C CYS A 343 -11.87 -19.57 -17.79
N GLY A 344 -12.25 -20.07 -18.97
CA GLY A 344 -11.84 -21.37 -19.50
C GLY A 344 -10.31 -21.51 -19.61
N LYS A 345 -9.62 -20.45 -20.05
CA LYS A 345 -8.15 -20.39 -20.09
C LYS A 345 -7.48 -20.51 -18.71
N ARG A 346 -8.21 -20.27 -17.63
CA ARG A 346 -7.75 -20.42 -16.24
C ARG A 346 -8.26 -21.71 -15.59
N GLY A 347 -8.84 -22.62 -16.36
CA GLY A 347 -9.38 -23.88 -15.85
C GLY A 347 -10.72 -23.76 -15.13
N GLY A 348 -11.45 -22.65 -15.34
CA GLY A 348 -12.77 -22.42 -14.73
C GLY A 348 -13.85 -22.04 -15.74
N HIS A 349 -15.02 -21.68 -15.23
CA HIS A 349 -16.18 -21.23 -16.01
C HIS A 349 -16.83 -20.02 -15.34
N LEU A 350 -17.68 -19.29 -16.08
CA LEU A 350 -18.51 -18.27 -15.45
C LEU A 350 -19.44 -18.92 -14.41
N ALA A 351 -19.48 -18.32 -13.21
CA ALA A 351 -20.33 -18.79 -12.13
C ALA A 351 -21.80 -18.42 -12.37
N SER A 352 -22.71 -19.35 -12.10
CA SER A 352 -24.16 -19.11 -12.08
C SER A 352 -24.69 -19.18 -10.66
N ILE A 353 -25.49 -18.19 -10.26
CA ILE A 353 -26.08 -18.14 -8.92
C ILE A 353 -27.42 -18.88 -8.96
N ARG A 354 -27.52 -19.99 -8.22
CA ARG A 354 -28.69 -20.89 -8.28
C ARG A 354 -29.54 -20.91 -7.03
N ASP A 355 -29.09 -20.25 -5.97
CA ASP A 355 -29.75 -20.21 -4.67
C ASP A 355 -29.22 -19.05 -3.82
N GLU A 356 -29.97 -18.73 -2.77
CA GLU A 356 -29.68 -17.64 -1.84
C GLU A 356 -28.35 -17.82 -1.09
N THR A 357 -27.94 -19.05 -0.78
CA THR A 357 -26.66 -19.28 -0.09
C THR A 357 -25.49 -18.92 -1.01
N SER A 358 -25.57 -19.32 -2.27
CA SER A 358 -24.58 -18.96 -3.30
C SER A 358 -24.57 -17.45 -3.56
N GLN A 359 -25.73 -16.80 -3.59
CA GLN A 359 -25.84 -15.34 -3.72
C GLN A 359 -25.13 -14.64 -2.56
N ASN A 360 -25.44 -15.01 -1.32
CA ASN A 360 -24.83 -14.40 -0.14
C ASN A 360 -23.30 -14.59 -0.10
N ALA A 361 -22.79 -15.75 -0.51
CA ALA A 361 -21.35 -15.98 -0.57
C ALA A 361 -20.68 -15.08 -1.63
N ILE A 362 -21.29 -14.95 -2.81
CA ILE A 362 -20.79 -14.10 -3.90
C ILE A 362 -20.89 -12.62 -3.54
N ASP A 363 -21.99 -12.18 -2.93
CA ASP A 363 -22.15 -10.80 -2.47
C ASP A 363 -21.06 -10.43 -1.46
N ASN A 364 -20.79 -11.31 -0.49
CA ASN A 364 -19.70 -11.09 0.47
C ASN A 364 -18.32 -11.08 -0.20
N LEU A 365 -18.08 -11.97 -1.17
CA LEU A 365 -16.84 -11.97 -1.96
C LEU A 365 -16.63 -10.65 -2.70
N LEU A 366 -17.71 -10.03 -3.22
CA LEU A 366 -17.65 -8.77 -3.95
C LEU A 366 -17.57 -7.54 -3.02
N ILE A 367 -18.21 -7.59 -1.84
CA ILE A 367 -18.24 -6.50 -0.86
C ILE A 367 -16.91 -6.42 -0.08
N TYR A 368 -16.40 -7.57 0.38
CA TYR A 368 -15.19 -7.67 1.19
C TYR A 368 -13.95 -8.02 0.36
N ARG A 369 -13.94 -7.60 -0.91
CA ARG A 369 -12.83 -7.81 -1.83
C ARG A 369 -11.61 -6.98 -1.49
#